data_AF-A0A268HBU2-F1
#
_entry.id   AF-A0A268HBU2-F1
#
_cell.length_a   1.000
_cell.length_b   1.000
_cell.length_c   1.000
_cell.angle_alpha   90.00
_cell.angle_beta   90.00
_cell.angle_gamma   90.00
#
_symmetry.space_group_name_H-M   'P 1'
#
loop_
_entity.id
_entity.type
_entity.pdbx_description
1 polymer ?
#
loop_
_entity_poly.entity_id
_entity_poly.type
_entity_poly.pdbx_seq_one_letter_code
_entity_poly.pdbx_strand_id
1 'polypeptide(L)'
;MENSWKYEIIESLRSLGGEATLEEIYEEVKARGNKETTKSYQNTIRGIIYSKSSDSQHFQGNEDLFYTVDGKGKGRWGLKDYQPTKENVDLTEDDAGFPEGKKKLRLHIYRERNSKLIRAVKDKFKSKNNGKIFCEICEFDFEEKYGKLGEDYIEGHHVIPVSELEEGSKTKVEDIILVCANCHRMLHRKRPWLSKEQLKEVLR
;
A
#
# COMPACT_ATOMS: atom_id res chain seq x y z
N MET A 1 26.64 0.62 -8.47
CA MET A 1 26.63 1.00 -9.89
C MET A 1 25.28 1.64 -10.20
N GLU A 2 25.20 2.96 -10.10
CA GLU A 2 23.99 3.81 -10.24
C GLU A 2 23.41 3.85 -11.67
N ASN A 3 23.83 2.93 -12.56
CA ASN A 3 23.44 2.92 -13.97
C ASN A 3 23.05 1.50 -14.44
N SER A 4 22.38 0.70 -13.62
CA SER A 4 21.80 -0.58 -14.06
C SER A 4 20.29 -0.45 -14.27
N TRP A 5 19.70 -1.25 -15.16
CA TRP A 5 18.24 -1.31 -15.30
C TRP A 5 17.56 -1.69 -13.96
N LYS A 6 18.21 -2.55 -13.16
CA LYS A 6 17.79 -2.88 -11.80
C LYS A 6 17.67 -1.63 -10.91
N TYR A 7 18.72 -0.81 -10.91
CA TYR A 7 18.74 0.44 -10.14
C TYR A 7 17.63 1.39 -10.59
N GLU A 8 17.45 1.55 -11.90
CA GLU A 8 16.45 2.48 -12.42
C GLU A 8 15.02 2.06 -12.09
N ILE A 9 14.72 0.77 -12.10
CA ILE A 9 13.42 0.24 -11.66
C ILE A 9 13.20 0.51 -10.17
N ILE A 10 14.23 0.35 -9.34
CA ILE A 10 14.14 0.63 -7.90
C ILE A 10 13.87 2.12 -7.67
N GLU A 11 14.62 3.01 -8.31
CA GLU A 11 14.42 4.45 -8.11
C GLU A 11 13.08 4.95 -8.67
N SER A 12 12.60 4.35 -9.76
CA SER A 12 11.27 4.64 -10.32
C SER A 12 10.17 4.18 -9.36
N LEU A 13 10.28 2.98 -8.80
CA LEU A 13 9.32 2.54 -7.77
C LEU A 13 9.40 3.41 -6.52
N ARG A 14 10.58 3.91 -6.12
CA ARG A 14 10.72 4.84 -4.99
C ARG A 14 10.04 6.18 -5.24
N SER A 15 10.17 6.76 -6.45
CA SER A 15 9.48 8.01 -6.78
C SER A 15 7.96 7.84 -6.87
N LEU A 16 7.50 6.66 -7.29
CA LEU A 16 6.08 6.28 -7.32
C LEU A 16 5.51 5.86 -5.95
N GLY A 17 6.24 6.09 -4.85
CA GLY A 17 5.74 5.79 -3.51
C GLY A 17 5.83 4.32 -3.11
N GLY A 18 6.68 3.54 -3.78
CA GLY A 18 7.06 2.17 -3.42
C GLY A 18 6.36 1.07 -4.20
N GLU A 19 5.23 1.39 -4.81
CA GLU A 19 4.34 0.46 -5.49
C GLU A 19 3.73 1.13 -6.71
N ALA A 20 3.68 0.40 -7.82
CA ALA A 20 3.04 0.89 -9.03
C ALA A 20 2.64 -0.25 -9.96
N THR A 21 1.74 0.05 -10.89
CA THR A 21 1.46 -0.81 -12.04
C THR A 21 2.67 -0.85 -12.98
N LEU A 22 2.78 -1.90 -13.78
CA LEU A 22 3.84 -2.01 -14.80
C LEU A 22 3.87 -0.79 -15.74
N GLU A 23 2.70 -0.27 -16.10
CA GLU A 23 2.59 0.89 -17.00
C GLU A 23 3.19 2.15 -16.36
N GLU A 24 2.85 2.43 -15.09
CA GLU A 24 3.41 3.55 -14.33
C GLU A 24 4.93 3.42 -14.18
N ILE A 25 5.46 2.19 -13.97
CA ILE A 25 6.91 1.96 -13.92
C ILE A 25 7.55 2.27 -15.27
N TYR A 26 6.93 1.90 -16.40
CA TYR A 26 7.49 2.19 -17.72
C TYR A 26 7.56 3.69 -17.99
N GLU A 27 6.47 4.41 -17.71
CA GLU A 27 6.41 5.85 -17.93
C GLU A 27 7.37 6.61 -17.01
N GLU A 28 7.50 6.20 -15.75
CA GLU A 28 8.46 6.81 -14.82
C GLU A 28 9.91 6.57 -15.26
N VAL A 29 10.28 5.34 -15.64
CA VAL A 29 11.63 5.03 -16.15
C VAL A 29 11.95 5.86 -17.39
N LYS A 30 10.97 6.07 -18.27
CA LYS A 30 11.10 6.90 -19.46
C LYS A 30 11.20 8.38 -19.12
N ALA A 31 10.40 8.87 -18.18
CA ALA A 31 10.40 10.26 -17.73
C ALA A 31 11.72 10.67 -17.05
N ARG A 32 12.32 9.74 -16.29
CA ARG A 32 13.61 9.96 -15.63
C ARG A 32 14.79 10.08 -16.59
N GLY A 33 14.68 9.53 -17.81
CA GLY A 33 15.64 9.76 -18.90
C GLY A 33 17.05 9.19 -18.68
N ASN A 34 17.28 8.40 -17.62
CA ASN A 34 18.60 7.86 -17.28
C ASN A 34 18.99 6.61 -18.11
N LYS A 35 18.04 6.09 -18.90
CA LYS A 35 18.22 4.91 -19.76
C LYS A 35 17.73 5.19 -21.17
N GLU A 36 18.46 4.70 -22.16
CA GLU A 36 17.98 4.67 -23.54
C GLU A 36 16.80 3.70 -23.65
N THR A 37 15.60 4.25 -23.91
CA THR A 37 14.38 3.47 -24.09
C THR A 37 14.26 3.00 -25.54
N THR A 38 14.73 1.78 -25.82
CA THR A 38 14.50 1.11 -27.11
C THR A 38 13.05 0.63 -27.23
N LYS A 39 12.62 0.11 -28.39
CA LYS A 39 11.26 -0.49 -28.54
C LYS A 39 10.96 -1.65 -27.58
N SER A 40 11.97 -2.25 -26.96
CA SER A 40 11.83 -3.44 -26.10
C SER A 40 12.13 -3.20 -24.63
N TYR A 41 12.39 -1.95 -24.20
CA TYR A 41 12.79 -1.65 -22.82
C TYR A 41 11.79 -2.16 -21.76
N GLN A 42 10.48 -2.16 -22.08
CA GLN A 42 9.43 -2.72 -21.22
C GLN A 42 9.62 -4.22 -20.96
N ASN A 43 10.13 -4.99 -21.94
CA ASN A 43 10.47 -6.40 -21.75
C ASN A 43 11.64 -6.57 -20.77
N THR A 44 12.63 -5.68 -20.84
CA THR A 44 13.75 -5.65 -19.90
C THR A 44 13.27 -5.37 -18.48
N ILE A 45 12.39 -4.38 -18.30
CA ILE A 45 11.80 -4.05 -17.00
C ILE A 45 11.03 -5.25 -16.43
N ARG A 46 10.10 -5.83 -17.20
CA ARG A 46 9.35 -7.04 -16.79
C ARG A 46 10.26 -8.20 -16.43
N GLY A 47 11.24 -8.50 -17.28
CA GLY A 47 12.18 -9.60 -17.06
C GLY A 47 12.94 -9.45 -15.73
N ILE A 48 13.40 -8.24 -15.42
CA ILE A 48 14.11 -7.97 -14.17
C ILE A 48 13.18 -8.14 -12.97
N ILE A 49 11.99 -7.51 -12.99
CA ILE A 49 11.02 -7.59 -11.89
C ILE A 49 10.67 -9.07 -11.62
N TYR A 50 10.35 -9.83 -12.66
CA TYR A 50 9.94 -11.23 -12.52
C TYR A 50 11.07 -12.15 -12.09
N SER A 51 12.32 -11.88 -12.50
CA SER A 51 13.48 -12.66 -12.09
C SER A 51 13.89 -12.42 -10.63
N LYS A 52 13.45 -11.30 -10.04
CA LYS A 52 13.85 -10.82 -8.70
C LYS A 52 12.70 -10.70 -7.72
N SER A 53 11.68 -11.55 -7.88
CA SER A 53 10.54 -11.63 -6.98
C SER A 53 10.23 -13.09 -6.68
N SER A 54 10.24 -13.48 -5.41
CA SER A 54 9.78 -14.80 -4.95
C SER A 54 8.35 -15.13 -5.40
N ASP A 55 7.53 -14.11 -5.64
CA ASP A 55 6.13 -14.27 -6.04
C ASP A 55 5.98 -14.65 -7.53
N SER A 56 7.08 -14.69 -8.28
CA SER A 56 7.13 -14.99 -9.70
C SER A 56 7.63 -16.42 -9.97
N GLN A 57 7.09 -17.06 -11.01
CA GLN A 57 7.57 -18.38 -11.48
C GLN A 57 8.97 -18.33 -12.10
N HIS A 58 9.47 -17.14 -12.43
CA HIS A 58 10.77 -16.94 -13.07
C HIS A 58 11.86 -16.50 -12.08
N PHE A 59 11.61 -16.61 -10.78
CA PHE A 59 12.55 -16.19 -9.75
C PHE A 59 13.89 -16.92 -9.86
N GLN A 60 14.99 -16.16 -9.89
CA GLN A 60 16.34 -16.71 -10.06
C GLN A 60 17.07 -17.02 -8.73
N GLY A 61 16.45 -16.77 -7.58
CA GLY A 61 16.99 -17.17 -6.26
C GLY A 61 18.15 -16.32 -5.73
N ASN A 62 18.61 -15.29 -6.45
CA ASN A 62 19.77 -14.48 -6.06
C ASN A 62 19.42 -13.24 -5.21
N GLU A 63 18.41 -12.48 -5.61
CA GLU A 63 17.96 -11.26 -4.94
C GLU A 63 16.43 -11.17 -5.03
N ASP A 64 15.75 -11.09 -3.89
CA ASP A 64 14.30 -10.99 -3.80
C ASP A 64 13.89 -9.56 -3.46
N LEU A 65 13.74 -8.72 -4.49
CA LEU A 65 13.61 -7.27 -4.36
C LEU A 65 12.18 -6.77 -4.57
N PHE A 66 11.36 -7.50 -5.31
CA PHE A 66 10.00 -7.09 -5.66
C PHE A 66 8.97 -8.08 -5.14
N TYR A 67 7.73 -7.64 -4.96
CA TYR A 67 6.58 -8.49 -4.65
C TYR A 67 5.37 -8.06 -5.46
N THR A 68 4.39 -8.96 -5.61
CA THR A 68 3.11 -8.58 -6.19
C THR A 68 2.20 -7.94 -5.14
N VAL A 69 1.63 -6.79 -5.46
CA VAL A 69 0.71 -6.06 -4.56
C VAL A 69 -0.66 -6.74 -4.53
N ASP A 70 -1.26 -6.95 -5.70
CA ASP A 70 -2.63 -7.47 -5.85
C ASP A 70 -2.69 -8.98 -6.13
N GLY A 71 -1.55 -9.68 -6.01
CA GLY A 71 -1.44 -11.10 -6.34
C GLY A 71 -0.98 -11.37 -7.78
N LYS A 72 -0.73 -12.64 -8.07
CA LYS A 72 -0.02 -13.04 -9.29
C LYS A 72 -0.82 -12.69 -10.56
N GLY A 73 -0.17 -12.04 -11.53
CA GLY A 73 -0.76 -11.73 -12.83
C GLY A 73 -1.58 -10.44 -12.91
N LYS A 74 -1.71 -9.68 -11.82
CA LYS A 74 -2.44 -8.41 -11.79
C LYS A 74 -1.61 -7.20 -12.25
N GLY A 75 -0.30 -7.36 -12.40
CA GLY A 75 0.58 -6.35 -13.01
C GLY A 75 0.97 -5.19 -12.10
N ARG A 76 0.65 -5.25 -10.79
CA ARG A 76 1.03 -4.25 -9.79
C ARG A 76 2.14 -4.80 -8.89
N TRP A 77 3.22 -4.03 -8.75
CA TRP A 77 4.48 -4.46 -8.14
C TRP A 77 4.95 -3.47 -7.08
N GLY A 78 5.51 -4.00 -5.99
CA GLY A 78 6.09 -3.22 -4.91
C GLY A 78 7.53 -3.61 -4.59
N LEU A 79 8.26 -2.72 -3.94
CA LEU A 79 9.63 -2.95 -3.46
C LEU A 79 9.65 -3.57 -2.07
N LYS A 80 10.34 -4.70 -1.89
CA LYS A 80 10.40 -5.39 -0.60
C LYS A 80 11.12 -4.55 0.47
N ASP A 81 12.20 -3.88 0.13
CA ASP A 81 12.97 -3.07 1.09
C ASP A 81 12.62 -1.58 1.03
N TYR A 82 11.46 -1.23 0.46
CA TYR A 82 11.02 0.15 0.48
C TYR A 82 10.38 0.49 1.81
N GLN A 83 10.98 1.47 2.48
CA GLN A 83 10.43 2.17 3.62
C GLN A 83 10.08 3.57 3.15
N PRO A 84 8.80 3.88 2.88
CA PRO A 84 8.39 5.22 2.54
C PRO A 84 8.92 6.22 3.59
N THR A 85 9.57 7.27 3.11
CA THR A 85 10.15 8.31 3.97
C THR A 85 9.12 9.40 4.21
N LYS A 86 9.34 10.24 5.25
CA LYS A 86 8.51 11.44 5.54
C LYS A 86 8.44 12.44 4.37
N GLU A 87 9.14 12.21 3.26
CA GLU A 87 9.26 13.11 2.12
C GLU A 87 8.46 12.67 0.88
N ASN A 88 8.24 11.36 0.69
CA ASN A 88 7.68 10.78 -0.56
C ASN A 88 6.23 10.27 -0.40
N VAL A 89 5.42 10.93 0.42
CA VAL A 89 4.00 10.59 0.61
C VAL A 89 3.14 11.72 0.08
N ASP A 90 2.44 11.45 -1.04
CA ASP A 90 1.46 12.38 -1.61
C ASP A 90 0.24 12.48 -0.69
N LEU A 91 -0.01 13.72 -0.25
CA LEU A 91 -1.13 14.11 0.60
C LEU A 91 -2.38 14.23 -0.28
N THR A 92 -3.50 13.65 0.12
CA THR A 92 -4.78 13.87 -0.56
C THR A 92 -5.51 15.06 0.09
N GLU A 93 -6.50 15.64 -0.59
CA GLU A 93 -7.27 16.78 -0.06
C GLU A 93 -8.02 16.46 1.25
N ASP A 94 -8.31 15.18 1.53
CA ASP A 94 -8.92 14.70 2.78
C ASP A 94 -7.96 14.84 4.00
N ASP A 95 -6.66 15.11 3.77
CA ASP A 95 -5.61 15.18 4.80
C ASP A 95 -5.34 16.62 5.34
N ALA A 96 -6.08 17.63 4.85
CA ALA A 96 -5.79 19.06 5.05
C ALA A 96 -6.03 19.59 6.49
N GLY A 97 -6.54 18.78 7.41
CA GLY A 97 -6.96 19.19 8.75
C GLY A 97 -5.88 19.24 9.83
N PHE A 98 -4.69 19.80 9.56
CA PHE A 98 -3.61 19.95 10.55
C PHE A 98 -3.09 21.41 10.65
N PRO A 99 -3.35 22.11 11.77
CA PRO A 99 -2.62 23.32 12.15
C PRO A 99 -1.18 23.01 12.59
N GLU A 100 -0.90 21.77 13.03
CA GLU A 100 0.37 21.34 13.60
C GLU A 100 1.04 20.23 12.77
N GLY A 101 1.89 20.66 11.84
CA GLY A 101 3.03 19.88 11.33
C GLY A 101 2.76 18.84 10.23
N LYS A 102 2.97 19.24 8.96
CA LYS A 102 3.01 18.38 7.76
C LYS A 102 3.79 17.05 7.91
N LYS A 103 4.76 16.99 8.82
CA LYS A 103 5.57 15.79 9.10
C LYS A 103 4.82 14.68 9.84
N LYS A 104 3.91 15.01 10.78
CA LYS A 104 3.12 13.99 11.53
C LYS A 104 2.05 13.35 10.63
N LEU A 105 1.45 14.16 9.76
CA LEU A 105 0.47 13.72 8.78
C LEU A 105 1.06 12.75 7.73
N ARG A 106 2.24 13.05 7.19
CA ARG A 106 2.91 12.13 6.25
C ARG A 106 3.28 10.79 6.89
N LEU A 107 3.69 10.79 8.16
CA LEU A 107 3.99 9.56 8.90
C LEU A 107 2.74 8.70 9.12
N HIS A 108 1.59 9.34 9.32
CA HIS A 108 0.28 8.69 9.46
C HIS A 108 -0.14 7.98 8.16
N ILE A 109 -0.14 8.71 7.04
CA ILE A 109 -0.46 8.16 5.72
C ILE A 109 0.53 7.07 5.31
N TYR A 110 1.81 7.26 5.61
CA TYR A 110 2.85 6.24 5.39
C TYR A 110 2.47 4.92 6.05
N ARG A 111 2.16 4.94 7.36
CA ARG A 111 1.89 3.72 8.10
C ARG A 111 0.59 3.05 7.63
N GLU A 112 -0.47 3.81 7.33
CA GLU A 112 -1.73 3.29 6.79
C GLU A 112 -1.57 2.60 5.43
N ARG A 113 -0.61 3.06 4.60
CA ARG A 113 -0.35 2.50 3.27
C ARG A 113 0.75 1.44 3.24
N ASN A 114 1.21 0.91 4.38
CA ASN A 114 2.17 -0.19 4.36
C ASN A 114 1.51 -1.48 3.84
N SER A 115 1.53 -1.68 2.52
CA SER A 115 0.80 -2.76 1.86
C SER A 115 1.21 -4.16 2.31
N LYS A 116 2.47 -4.36 2.74
CA LYS A 116 2.91 -5.65 3.31
C LYS A 116 2.18 -5.95 4.61
N LEU A 117 2.11 -4.95 5.49
CA LEU A 117 1.38 -5.07 6.74
C LEU A 117 -0.11 -5.23 6.46
N ILE A 118 -0.69 -4.43 5.57
CA ILE A 118 -2.09 -4.56 5.18
C ILE A 118 -2.38 -5.94 4.58
N ARG A 119 -1.53 -6.47 3.71
CA ARG A 119 -1.67 -7.82 3.16
C ARG A 119 -1.66 -8.88 4.26
N ALA A 120 -0.72 -8.79 5.21
CA ALA A 120 -0.69 -9.69 6.36
C ALA A 120 -1.95 -9.58 7.24
N VAL A 121 -2.48 -8.37 7.42
CA VAL A 121 -3.76 -8.13 8.11
C VAL A 121 -4.90 -8.80 7.35
N LYS A 122 -5.00 -8.60 6.03
CA LYS A 122 -6.03 -9.21 5.16
C LYS A 122 -5.97 -10.74 5.20
N ASP A 123 -4.79 -11.33 5.06
CA ASP A 123 -4.60 -12.78 5.09
C ASP A 123 -5.02 -13.37 6.46
N LYS A 124 -4.62 -12.72 7.56
CA LYS A 124 -5.04 -13.11 8.91
C LYS A 124 -6.54 -12.95 9.10
N PHE A 125 -7.14 -11.88 8.56
CA PHE A 125 -8.59 -11.66 8.64
C PHE A 125 -9.36 -12.74 7.90
N LYS A 126 -9.00 -13.03 6.64
CA LYS A 126 -9.62 -14.07 5.82
C LYS A 126 -9.54 -15.44 6.47
N SER A 127 -8.39 -15.81 7.03
CA SER A 127 -8.23 -17.12 7.70
C SER A 127 -9.17 -17.32 8.90
N LYS A 128 -9.62 -16.23 9.54
CA LYS A 128 -10.59 -16.26 10.64
C LYS A 128 -12.05 -16.16 10.19
N ASN A 129 -12.29 -15.63 8.99
CA ASN A 129 -13.63 -15.29 8.49
C ASN A 129 -14.02 -16.10 7.25
N ASN A 130 -13.62 -17.38 7.19
CA ASN A 130 -13.97 -18.30 6.10
C ASN A 130 -13.59 -17.77 4.70
N GLY A 131 -12.48 -17.04 4.60
CA GLY A 131 -11.99 -16.46 3.35
C GLY A 131 -12.61 -15.10 2.97
N LYS A 132 -13.60 -14.61 3.73
CA LYS A 132 -14.26 -13.32 3.45
C LYS A 132 -13.48 -12.13 4.00
N ILE A 133 -13.72 -10.98 3.40
CA ILE A 133 -13.14 -9.70 3.81
C ILE A 133 -14.23 -8.61 3.80
N PHE A 134 -14.45 -7.98 4.94
CA PHE A 134 -15.53 -7.02 5.12
C PHE A 134 -15.16 -5.98 6.17
N CYS A 135 -15.87 -4.85 6.14
CA CYS A 135 -15.67 -3.77 7.09
C CYS A 135 -15.94 -4.22 8.52
N GLU A 136 -14.97 -4.06 9.41
CA GLU A 136 -15.11 -4.43 10.82
C GLU A 136 -16.08 -3.53 11.61
N ILE A 137 -16.56 -2.45 10.99
CA ILE A 137 -17.47 -1.47 11.57
C ILE A 137 -18.90 -1.68 11.08
N CYS A 138 -19.12 -1.65 9.76
CA CYS A 138 -20.46 -1.72 9.15
C CYS A 138 -20.75 -3.02 8.39
N GLU A 139 -19.83 -3.99 8.45
CA GLU A 139 -19.95 -5.31 7.79
C GLU A 139 -20.06 -5.26 6.26
N PHE A 140 -19.84 -4.09 5.65
CA PHE A 140 -19.85 -3.95 4.19
C PHE A 140 -18.74 -4.78 3.55
N ASP A 141 -19.14 -5.65 2.61
CA ASP A 141 -18.27 -6.49 1.79
C ASP A 141 -18.29 -5.98 0.34
N PHE A 142 -17.12 -5.58 -0.17
CA PHE A 142 -17.00 -5.07 -1.53
C PHE A 142 -17.17 -6.17 -2.59
N GLU A 143 -16.71 -7.38 -2.32
CA GLU A 143 -16.86 -8.51 -3.25
C GLU A 143 -18.32 -8.94 -3.32
N GLU A 144 -19.04 -8.95 -2.20
CA GLU A 144 -20.48 -9.23 -2.18
C GLU A 144 -21.27 -8.18 -2.98
N LYS A 145 -20.92 -6.89 -2.84
CA LYS A 145 -21.66 -5.80 -3.49
C LYS A 145 -21.30 -5.58 -4.95
N TYR A 146 -20.01 -5.71 -5.30
CA TYR A 146 -19.47 -5.34 -6.61
C TYR A 146 -18.91 -6.55 -7.40
N GLY A 147 -19.04 -7.76 -6.86
CA GLY A 147 -18.47 -8.97 -7.44
C GLY A 147 -16.95 -8.91 -7.48
N LYS A 148 -16.35 -9.52 -8.51
CA LYS A 148 -14.89 -9.62 -8.68
C LYS A 148 -14.16 -8.27 -8.68
N LEU A 149 -14.84 -7.16 -9.00
CA LEU A 149 -14.23 -5.84 -8.92
C LEU A 149 -13.88 -5.45 -7.47
N GLY A 150 -14.66 -5.92 -6.50
CA GLY A 150 -14.43 -5.69 -5.07
C GLY A 150 -13.57 -6.75 -4.39
N GLU A 151 -13.08 -7.76 -5.13
CA GLU A 151 -12.19 -8.80 -4.60
C GLU A 151 -10.99 -8.15 -3.91
N ASP A 152 -10.76 -8.49 -2.64
CA ASP A 152 -9.68 -7.96 -1.80
C ASP A 152 -9.65 -6.45 -1.59
N TYR A 153 -10.70 -5.73 -2.00
CA TYR A 153 -10.79 -4.29 -1.80
C TYR A 153 -11.31 -3.97 -0.39
N ILE A 154 -10.41 -3.45 0.43
CA ILE A 154 -10.71 -2.86 1.74
C ILE A 154 -9.50 -2.02 2.20
N GLU A 155 -9.75 -1.04 3.06
CA GLU A 155 -8.73 -0.12 3.58
C GLU A 155 -8.32 -0.54 4.99
N GLY A 156 -7.04 -0.36 5.33
CA GLY A 156 -6.55 -0.57 6.69
C GLY A 156 -6.42 0.75 7.43
N HIS A 157 -6.97 0.82 8.63
CA HIS A 157 -6.94 2.00 9.48
C HIS A 157 -6.24 1.69 10.82
N HIS A 158 -5.40 2.60 11.31
CA HIS A 158 -4.70 2.42 12.58
C HIS A 158 -5.61 2.77 13.77
N VAL A 159 -5.76 1.84 14.71
CA VAL A 159 -6.60 2.05 15.90
C VAL A 159 -6.03 3.12 16.82
N ILE A 160 -4.71 3.21 16.91
CA ILE A 160 -4.01 4.25 17.66
C ILE A 160 -3.56 5.34 16.67
N PRO A 161 -3.87 6.62 16.93
CA PRO A 161 -3.39 7.70 16.10
C PRO A 161 -1.88 7.64 15.94
N VAL A 162 -1.42 7.63 14.70
CA VAL A 162 0.02 7.49 14.41
C VAL A 162 0.84 8.64 15.02
N SER A 163 0.22 9.80 15.26
CA SER A 163 0.80 10.94 15.97
C SER A 163 1.14 10.69 17.45
N GLU A 164 0.57 9.64 18.04
CA GLU A 164 0.76 9.22 19.44
C GLU A 164 1.73 8.02 19.56
N LEU A 165 2.14 7.43 18.43
CA LEU A 165 3.15 6.37 18.42
C LEU A 165 4.55 6.97 18.60
N GLU A 166 5.36 6.38 19.48
CA GLU A 166 6.75 6.76 19.65
C GLU A 166 7.59 6.50 18.38
N GLU A 167 8.67 7.25 18.23
CA GLU A 167 9.60 7.07 17.11
C GLU A 167 10.30 5.71 17.27
N GLY A 168 10.11 4.81 16.30
CA GLY A 168 10.60 3.42 16.38
C GLY A 168 9.55 2.38 16.80
N SER A 169 8.32 2.77 17.16
CA SER A 169 7.24 1.81 17.40
C SER A 169 6.95 0.99 16.14
N LYS A 170 7.04 -0.34 16.27
CA LYS A 170 6.62 -1.28 15.22
C LYS A 170 5.11 -1.41 15.27
N THR A 171 4.43 -0.98 14.20
CA THR A 171 3.01 -1.27 14.02
C THR A 171 2.83 -2.78 13.93
N LYS A 172 1.95 -3.33 14.76
CA LYS A 172 1.57 -4.74 14.72
C LYS A 172 0.31 -4.93 13.87
N VAL A 173 0.09 -6.16 13.44
CA VAL A 173 -1.14 -6.53 12.71
C VAL A 173 -2.39 -6.24 13.54
N GLU A 174 -2.29 -6.33 14.86
CA GLU A 174 -3.38 -6.06 15.81
C GLU A 174 -3.72 -4.58 15.95
N ASP A 175 -2.84 -3.68 15.52
CA ASP A 175 -3.05 -2.22 15.62
C ASP A 175 -3.83 -1.66 14.42
N ILE A 176 -4.24 -2.53 13.48
CA ILE A 176 -4.92 -2.17 12.25
C ILE A 176 -6.27 -2.87 12.19
N ILE A 177 -7.29 -2.10 11.83
CA ILE A 177 -8.63 -2.60 11.51
C ILE A 177 -8.90 -2.44 10.02
N LEU A 178 -9.67 -3.38 9.47
CA LEU A 178 -10.13 -3.31 8.08
C LEU A 178 -11.48 -2.57 8.01
N VAL A 179 -11.52 -1.50 7.23
CA VAL A 179 -12.68 -0.61 7.11
C VAL A 179 -12.99 -0.30 5.65
N CYS A 180 -14.27 -0.09 5.33
CA CYS A 180 -14.64 0.41 4.01
C CYS A 180 -14.30 1.90 3.86
N ALA A 181 -14.18 2.39 2.63
CA ALA A 181 -13.86 3.78 2.33
C ALA A 181 -14.74 4.80 3.06
N ASN A 182 -16.04 4.50 3.25
CA ASN A 182 -16.97 5.37 3.96
C ASN A 182 -16.68 5.40 5.47
N CYS A 183 -16.51 4.23 6.10
CA CYS A 183 -16.17 4.14 7.52
C CYS A 183 -14.81 4.76 7.80
N HIS A 184 -13.83 4.54 6.91
CA HIS A 184 -12.51 5.13 7.04
C HIS A 184 -12.59 6.67 7.09
N ARG A 185 -13.31 7.27 6.14
CA ARG A 185 -13.59 8.72 6.15
C ARG A 185 -14.31 9.17 7.41
N MET A 186 -15.25 8.38 7.93
CA MET A 186 -15.98 8.74 9.16
C MET A 186 -15.11 8.69 10.41
N LEU A 187 -14.14 7.78 10.50
CA LEU A 187 -13.17 7.73 11.60
C LEU A 187 -12.32 9.02 11.66
N HIS A 188 -11.95 9.56 10.50
CA HIS A 188 -11.20 10.81 10.39
C HIS A 188 -12.05 12.08 10.36
N ARG A 189 -13.39 11.97 10.43
CA ARG A 189 -14.29 13.11 10.17
C ARG A 189 -14.22 14.24 11.20
N LYS A 190 -13.89 13.93 12.46
CA LYS A 190 -13.79 14.91 13.56
C LYS A 190 -12.67 14.56 14.53
N ARG A 191 -12.24 15.53 15.36
CA ARG A 191 -11.23 15.35 16.41
C ARG A 191 -11.85 15.51 17.82
N PRO A 192 -11.40 14.72 18.82
CA PRO A 192 -10.54 13.54 18.69
C PRO A 192 -11.16 12.49 17.75
N TRP A 193 -10.32 11.71 17.08
CA TRP A 193 -10.77 10.71 16.10
C TRP A 193 -11.68 9.70 16.78
N LEU A 194 -12.65 9.19 16.02
CA LEU A 194 -13.56 8.18 16.54
C LEU A 194 -12.82 6.85 16.65
N SER A 195 -13.04 6.13 17.74
CA SER A 195 -12.68 4.70 17.80
C SER A 195 -13.65 3.87 16.95
N LYS A 196 -13.25 2.64 16.66
CA LYS A 196 -14.10 1.62 16.03
C LYS A 196 -15.45 1.51 16.74
N GLU A 197 -15.43 1.41 18.07
CA GLU A 197 -16.62 1.26 18.92
C GLU A 197 -17.51 2.50 18.86
N GLN A 198 -16.92 3.69 18.94
CA GLN A 198 -17.67 4.94 18.85
C GLN A 198 -18.34 5.11 17.49
N LEU A 199 -17.68 4.72 16.38
CA LEU A 199 -18.33 4.78 15.08
C LEU A 199 -19.41 3.70 14.92
N LYS A 200 -19.22 2.51 15.50
CA LYS A 200 -20.27 1.49 15.55
C LYS A 200 -21.54 1.98 16.24
N GLU A 201 -21.42 2.72 17.34
CA GLU A 201 -22.58 3.29 18.06
C GLU A 201 -23.36 4.33 17.24
N VAL A 202 -22.70 4.98 16.27
CA VAL A 202 -23.35 5.96 15.39
C VAL A 202 -24.15 5.27 14.27
N LEU A 203 -23.69 4.10 13.84
CA LEU A 203 -24.40 3.29 12.84
C LEU A 203 -25.62 2.65 13.51
N ARG A 204 -26.80 2.96 12.97
CA ARG A 204 -28.09 2.44 13.42
C ARG A 204 -28.52 1.26 12.57
#